data_AF-A0A732NC40-F1
#
_entry.id   AF-A0A732NC40-F1
#
_cell.length_a   1.000
_cell.length_b   1.000
_cell.length_c   1.000
_cell.angle_alpha   90.00
_cell.angle_beta   90.00
_cell.angle_gamma   90.00
#
_symmetry.space_group_name_H-M   'P 1'
#
loop_
_entity.id
_entity.type
_entity.pdbx_description
1 polymer ?
#
loop_
_entity_poly.entity_id
_entity_poly.type
_entity_poly.pdbx_seq_one_letter_code
_entity_poly.pdbx_strand_id
1 'polypeptide(L)'
;MKLNDKPRQLAVPFASTGDKNNIPDKATQQTKESGNAAYDSGFPPVTMTPISAGGIPPHGKDFNGLMHDITAAIRYVQAGGLYTYNADFAGAIGGYAKDAILTGVSTTAVWLNTIDDNLTDPEGTDSAGWVNLLADPLKLFLWQKNNLSDLQNKGTARDNLQVYSQDQTDLKYLAKDQNGGDIPNKPLFVQNIGALPANGTAVAANRLASRGALPALTGTTRGSDSGLIMGGVYNNGYPTPYGNVLRLTGTGDGEILIGWSGTNGASAPAYIRSHRDNADAEWSEWAMLYTSLNPPPDSYPVGAPVPWPSDTIPAGYALMQGQSFDKSAYPLLALAYPSGIIPDLRRLVIKGAGNGRSALSYEADGNKRHTHTGRAQDTDLGTKSTSSFDYGTKSTNTTGNHTHQFGSYVNSYWGDSNHTSFLSGNGAWTQAAGDHAHTVYIGGHEHTMYIGPHGHLVIVDADGNAETTVKNIAFNYIVRLA
;
A
#
# COMPACT_ATOMS: atom_id res chain seq x y z
N MET A 1 -59.35 -49.53 -70.40
CA MET A 1 -58.12 -50.34 -70.55
C MET A 1 -57.39 -50.30 -69.21
N LYS A 2 -57.06 -51.43 -68.58
CA LYS A 2 -56.35 -51.40 -67.28
C LYS A 2 -54.92 -50.87 -67.52
N LEU A 3 -54.26 -50.33 -66.49
CA LEU A 3 -52.88 -49.82 -66.61
C LEU A 3 -51.89 -50.85 -67.17
N ASN A 4 -52.19 -52.15 -67.03
CA ASN A 4 -51.39 -53.26 -67.51
C ASN A 4 -51.79 -53.78 -68.91
N ASP A 5 -52.87 -53.28 -69.51
CA ASP A 5 -53.35 -53.70 -70.84
C ASP A 5 -52.80 -52.80 -71.96
N LYS A 6 -51.59 -52.24 -71.79
CA LYS A 6 -51.03 -51.26 -72.73
C LYS A 6 -50.81 -51.90 -74.11
N PRO A 7 -51.27 -51.28 -75.22
CA PRO A 7 -51.01 -51.76 -76.56
C PRO A 7 -49.51 -51.80 -76.87
N ARG A 8 -49.10 -52.62 -77.85
CA ARG A 8 -47.71 -52.67 -78.32
C ARG A 8 -47.24 -51.30 -78.77
N GLN A 9 -46.05 -50.88 -78.32
CA GLN A 9 -45.38 -49.69 -78.84
C GLN A 9 -44.81 -49.94 -80.25
N LEU A 10 -44.98 -48.97 -81.14
CA LEU A 10 -44.51 -49.02 -82.52
C LEU A 10 -43.10 -48.43 -82.60
N ALA A 11 -42.09 -49.29 -82.71
CA ALA A 11 -40.71 -48.85 -82.88
C ALA A 11 -40.43 -48.21 -84.25
N VAL A 12 -41.16 -48.65 -85.29
CA VAL A 12 -40.98 -48.21 -86.68
C VAL A 12 -42.36 -47.93 -87.28
N PRO A 13 -42.60 -46.75 -87.87
CA PRO A 13 -43.81 -46.49 -88.65
C PRO A 13 -43.95 -47.47 -89.81
N PHE A 14 -45.18 -47.82 -90.15
CA PHE A 14 -45.47 -48.71 -91.27
C PHE A 14 -44.91 -48.13 -92.58
N ALA A 15 -44.34 -48.97 -93.45
CA ALA A 15 -43.70 -48.53 -94.70
C ALA A 15 -42.67 -47.38 -94.55
N SER A 16 -41.93 -47.30 -93.44
CA SER A 16 -40.96 -46.22 -93.20
C SER A 16 -39.91 -46.10 -94.32
N THR A 17 -39.40 -47.24 -94.81
CA THR A 17 -38.47 -47.34 -95.95
C THR A 17 -39.12 -47.93 -97.20
N GLY A 18 -40.43 -48.18 -97.15
CA GLY A 18 -41.19 -48.75 -98.26
C GLY A 18 -41.76 -47.66 -99.17
N ASP A 19 -42.10 -48.06 -100.39
CA ASP A 19 -42.82 -47.20 -101.34
C ASP A 19 -44.17 -46.76 -100.75
N LYS A 20 -44.35 -45.45 -100.65
CA LYS A 20 -45.59 -44.81 -100.20
C LYS A 20 -45.83 -43.51 -100.96
N ASN A 21 -47.10 -43.13 -101.08
CA ASN A 21 -47.50 -41.82 -101.56
C ASN A 21 -47.80 -40.91 -100.37
N ASN A 22 -47.61 -39.60 -100.53
CA ASN A 22 -48.11 -38.62 -99.57
C ASN A 22 -49.61 -38.48 -99.79
N ILE A 23 -50.39 -38.59 -98.72
CA ILE A 23 -51.85 -38.46 -98.80
C ILE A 23 -52.21 -36.99 -98.61
N PRO A 24 -52.74 -36.31 -99.63
CA PRO A 24 -53.14 -34.92 -99.50
C PRO A 24 -54.39 -34.78 -98.61
N ASP A 25 -54.54 -33.62 -97.97
CA ASP A 25 -55.74 -33.34 -97.18
C ASP A 25 -57.00 -33.30 -98.04
N LYS A 26 -56.89 -32.79 -99.27
CA LYS A 26 -58.01 -32.59 -100.19
C LYS A 26 -57.80 -33.32 -101.51
N ALA A 27 -58.82 -34.04 -101.97
CA ALA A 27 -58.81 -34.66 -103.29
C ALA A 27 -58.98 -33.63 -104.42
N THR A 28 -58.18 -33.78 -105.47
CA THR A 28 -58.35 -33.10 -106.75
C THR A 28 -59.17 -33.96 -107.72
N GLN A 29 -59.63 -33.37 -108.82
CA GLN A 29 -60.29 -34.14 -109.88
C GLN A 29 -59.35 -35.26 -110.40
N GLN A 30 -58.08 -34.92 -110.62
CA GLN A 30 -57.08 -35.87 -111.10
C GLN A 30 -56.89 -37.04 -110.13
N THR A 31 -56.78 -36.78 -108.82
CA THR A 31 -56.59 -37.86 -107.83
C THR A 31 -57.82 -38.76 -107.71
N LYS A 32 -59.03 -38.22 -107.90
CA LYS A 32 -60.27 -39.03 -107.91
C LYS A 32 -60.33 -39.97 -109.10
N GLU A 33 -59.92 -39.51 -110.27
CA GLU A 33 -59.91 -40.30 -111.50
C GLU A 33 -58.78 -41.34 -111.50
N SER A 34 -57.60 -41.01 -110.94
CA SER A 34 -56.46 -41.92 -110.84
C SER A 34 -56.53 -42.91 -109.68
N GLY A 35 -57.58 -42.86 -108.87
CA GLY A 35 -57.81 -43.79 -107.75
C GLY A 35 -57.02 -43.46 -106.48
N ASN A 36 -56.45 -42.26 -106.37
CA ASN A 36 -55.63 -41.86 -105.23
C ASN A 36 -56.47 -41.40 -104.04
N ALA A 37 -56.06 -41.82 -102.84
CA ALA A 37 -56.70 -41.41 -101.59
C ALA A 37 -56.35 -39.97 -101.19
N ALA A 38 -57.27 -39.32 -100.48
CA ALA A 38 -57.07 -38.05 -99.76
C ALA A 38 -57.80 -38.11 -98.41
N TYR A 39 -57.42 -37.29 -97.44
CA TYR A 39 -58.03 -37.32 -96.11
C TYR A 39 -59.51 -36.89 -96.09
N ASP A 40 -59.89 -35.89 -96.89
CA ASP A 40 -61.26 -35.39 -96.96
C ASP A 40 -62.26 -36.38 -97.57
N SER A 41 -61.85 -37.10 -98.62
CA SER A 41 -62.74 -37.97 -99.40
C SER A 41 -62.47 -39.46 -99.24
N GLY A 42 -61.39 -39.85 -98.55
CA GLY A 42 -60.91 -41.23 -98.48
C GLY A 42 -60.50 -41.76 -99.86
N PHE A 43 -60.65 -43.07 -100.04
CA PHE A 43 -60.46 -43.71 -101.35
C PHE A 43 -61.63 -43.36 -102.29
N PRO A 44 -61.35 -42.91 -103.53
CA PRO A 44 -62.40 -42.44 -104.43
C PRO A 44 -63.30 -43.59 -104.90
N PRO A 45 -64.56 -43.31 -105.31
CA PRO A 45 -65.53 -44.36 -105.71
C PRO A 45 -65.04 -45.29 -106.82
N VAL A 46 -64.15 -44.80 -107.71
CA VAL A 46 -63.54 -45.61 -108.76
C VAL A 46 -62.77 -46.82 -108.20
N THR A 47 -62.30 -46.75 -106.95
CA THR A 47 -61.61 -47.86 -106.29
C THR A 47 -62.50 -48.84 -105.55
N MET A 48 -63.79 -48.53 -105.45
CA MET A 48 -64.80 -49.40 -104.84
C MET A 48 -65.71 -50.03 -105.90
N THR A 49 -65.48 -49.70 -107.17
CA THR A 49 -66.21 -50.25 -108.32
C THR A 49 -65.54 -51.57 -108.75
N PRO A 50 -66.29 -52.65 -109.07
CA PRO A 50 -65.69 -53.89 -109.57
C PRO A 50 -64.81 -53.64 -110.80
N ILE A 51 -63.70 -54.39 -110.92
CA ILE A 51 -62.79 -54.26 -112.07
C ILE A 51 -63.53 -54.54 -113.39
N SER A 52 -64.48 -55.47 -113.38
CA SER A 52 -65.33 -55.76 -114.54
C SER A 52 -66.23 -54.59 -114.99
N ALA A 53 -66.40 -53.58 -114.14
CA ALA A 53 -67.17 -52.37 -114.40
C ALA A 53 -66.28 -51.11 -114.56
N GLY A 54 -64.98 -51.30 -114.80
CA GLY A 54 -64.02 -50.20 -115.03
C GLY A 54 -63.42 -49.60 -113.77
N GLY A 55 -63.63 -50.21 -112.60
CA GLY A 55 -62.95 -49.79 -111.37
C GLY A 55 -61.47 -50.18 -111.34
N ILE A 56 -60.70 -49.50 -110.49
CA ILE A 56 -59.27 -49.74 -110.28
C ILE A 56 -59.01 -50.11 -108.83
N PRO A 57 -58.16 -51.09 -108.50
CA PRO A 57 -57.90 -51.40 -107.09
C PRO A 57 -57.30 -50.18 -106.37
N PRO A 58 -57.56 -50.01 -105.06
CA PRO A 58 -56.91 -48.93 -104.32
C PRO A 58 -55.39 -49.11 -104.31
N HIS A 59 -54.64 -48.01 -104.41
CA HIS A 59 -53.18 -48.07 -104.53
C HIS A 59 -52.54 -48.59 -103.25
N GLY A 60 -51.70 -49.63 -103.36
CA GLY A 60 -50.92 -50.13 -102.23
C GLY A 60 -49.99 -49.06 -101.62
N LYS A 61 -49.51 -48.11 -102.44
CA LYS A 61 -48.71 -46.96 -101.98
C LYS A 61 -49.53 -45.97 -101.15
N ASP A 62 -50.83 -45.86 -101.40
CA ASP A 62 -51.72 -45.00 -100.62
C ASP A 62 -52.11 -45.67 -99.29
N PHE A 63 -52.32 -46.99 -99.28
CA PHE A 63 -52.43 -47.75 -98.03
C PHE A 63 -51.17 -47.60 -97.17
N ASN A 64 -49.99 -47.72 -97.79
CA ASN A 64 -48.72 -47.52 -97.10
C ASN A 64 -48.59 -46.08 -96.58
N GLY A 65 -48.98 -45.07 -97.36
CA GLY A 65 -48.96 -43.66 -96.95
C GLY A 65 -49.88 -43.38 -95.75
N LEU A 66 -51.14 -43.78 -95.85
CA LEU A 66 -52.13 -43.60 -94.78
C LEU A 66 -51.70 -44.30 -93.48
N MET A 67 -51.24 -45.56 -93.58
CA MET A 67 -50.78 -46.31 -92.42
C MET A 67 -49.47 -45.74 -91.88
N HIS A 68 -48.61 -45.18 -92.73
CA HIS A 68 -47.41 -44.48 -92.30
C HIS A 68 -47.75 -43.26 -91.46
N ASP A 69 -48.62 -42.37 -91.94
CA ASP A 69 -48.99 -41.14 -91.24
C ASP A 69 -49.61 -41.43 -89.87
N ILE A 70 -50.55 -42.39 -89.82
CA ILE A 70 -51.18 -42.84 -88.57
C ILE A 70 -50.13 -43.42 -87.61
N THR A 71 -49.30 -44.35 -88.08
CA THR A 71 -48.32 -45.02 -87.21
C THR A 71 -47.16 -44.12 -86.80
N ALA A 72 -46.83 -43.11 -87.60
CA ALA A 72 -45.86 -42.07 -87.25
C ALA A 72 -46.40 -41.18 -86.13
N ALA A 73 -47.64 -40.70 -86.22
CA ALA A 73 -48.30 -39.92 -85.16
C ALA A 73 -48.45 -40.75 -83.87
N ILE A 74 -48.85 -42.02 -83.97
CA ILE A 74 -48.94 -42.93 -82.81
C ILE A 74 -47.57 -43.10 -82.17
N ARG A 75 -46.51 -43.34 -82.94
CA ARG A 75 -45.14 -43.50 -82.43
C ARG A 75 -44.67 -42.24 -81.69
N TYR A 76 -44.96 -41.05 -82.22
CA TYR A 76 -44.62 -39.78 -81.57
C TYR A 76 -45.18 -39.71 -80.15
N VAL A 77 -46.48 -39.97 -79.99
CA VAL A 77 -47.16 -39.95 -78.67
C VAL A 77 -46.67 -41.09 -77.78
N GLN A 78 -46.48 -42.31 -78.32
CA GLN A 78 -45.98 -43.46 -77.55
C GLN A 78 -44.55 -43.28 -77.03
N ALA A 79 -43.75 -42.44 -77.69
CA ALA A 79 -42.41 -42.07 -77.24
C ALA A 79 -42.41 -40.93 -76.19
N GLY A 80 -43.59 -40.45 -75.77
CA GLY A 80 -43.75 -39.36 -74.82
C GLY A 80 -43.82 -37.97 -75.47
N GLY A 81 -43.92 -37.89 -76.80
CA GLY A 81 -44.06 -36.64 -77.53
C GLY A 81 -45.40 -35.96 -77.26
N LEU A 82 -45.35 -34.67 -76.93
CA LEU A 82 -46.49 -33.77 -76.85
C LEU A 82 -46.41 -32.77 -78.01
N TYR A 83 -47.53 -32.38 -78.61
CA TYR A 83 -47.51 -31.39 -79.69
C TYR A 83 -47.33 -29.98 -79.12
N THR A 84 -46.58 -29.13 -79.83
CA THR A 84 -46.56 -27.69 -79.56
C THR A 84 -47.81 -27.04 -80.14
N TYR A 85 -48.14 -25.84 -79.68
CA TYR A 85 -49.17 -25.04 -80.32
C TYR A 85 -48.87 -24.85 -81.81
N ASN A 86 -49.92 -24.93 -82.62
CA ASN A 86 -49.87 -24.77 -84.06
C ASN A 86 -51.14 -24.02 -84.48
N ALA A 87 -50.96 -22.78 -84.96
CA ALA A 87 -52.05 -21.87 -85.30
C ALA A 87 -52.91 -22.39 -86.48
N ASP A 88 -52.27 -22.95 -87.51
CA ASP A 88 -52.97 -23.46 -88.69
C ASP A 88 -53.84 -24.67 -88.32
N PHE A 89 -53.30 -25.59 -87.51
CA PHE A 89 -54.04 -26.73 -86.99
C PHE A 89 -55.19 -26.29 -86.09
N ALA A 90 -54.93 -25.41 -85.12
CA ALA A 90 -55.94 -24.87 -84.22
C ALA A 90 -57.09 -24.23 -85.02
N GLY A 91 -56.78 -23.42 -86.03
CA GLY A 91 -57.77 -22.83 -86.92
C GLY A 91 -58.58 -23.88 -87.70
N ALA A 92 -57.94 -24.95 -88.17
CA ALA A 92 -58.60 -26.00 -88.94
C ALA A 92 -59.56 -26.87 -88.11
N ILE A 93 -59.28 -27.07 -86.82
CA ILE A 93 -60.11 -27.91 -85.93
C ILE A 93 -61.11 -27.11 -85.07
N GLY A 94 -61.12 -25.78 -85.18
CA GLY A 94 -61.99 -24.90 -84.37
C GLY A 94 -61.42 -24.53 -83.00
N GLY A 95 -60.12 -24.71 -82.79
CA GLY A 95 -59.41 -24.46 -81.54
C GLY A 95 -59.09 -25.75 -80.76
N TYR A 96 -58.15 -25.66 -79.83
CA TYR A 96 -57.88 -26.79 -78.93
C TYR A 96 -59.01 -26.90 -77.90
N ALA A 97 -59.50 -28.13 -77.68
CA ALA A 97 -60.51 -28.41 -76.67
C ALA A 97 -59.99 -28.20 -75.25
N LYS A 98 -60.89 -27.97 -74.28
CA LYS A 98 -60.54 -27.92 -72.87
C LYS A 98 -59.82 -29.21 -72.44
N ASP A 99 -58.88 -29.07 -71.51
CA ASP A 99 -58.02 -30.15 -71.00
C ASP A 99 -57.01 -30.70 -72.03
N ALA A 100 -56.89 -30.09 -73.22
CA ALA A 100 -55.78 -30.37 -74.13
C ALA A 100 -54.45 -30.02 -73.45
N ILE A 101 -53.46 -30.90 -73.63
CA ILE A 101 -52.11 -30.71 -73.09
C ILE A 101 -51.15 -30.51 -74.26
N LEU A 102 -50.46 -29.38 -74.27
CA LEU A 102 -49.43 -29.03 -75.23
C LEU A 102 -48.09 -28.83 -74.51
N THR A 103 -46.99 -29.07 -75.22
CA THR A 103 -45.66 -28.66 -74.74
C THR A 103 -45.34 -27.26 -75.23
N GLY A 104 -44.59 -26.49 -74.44
CA GLY A 104 -43.98 -25.25 -74.91
C GLY A 104 -42.78 -25.52 -75.83
N VAL A 105 -42.33 -24.49 -76.54
CA VAL A 105 -41.09 -24.50 -77.34
C VAL A 105 -39.83 -24.50 -76.46
N SER A 106 -39.98 -24.14 -75.17
CA SER A 106 -38.93 -24.22 -74.15
C SER A 106 -39.09 -25.47 -73.27
N THR A 107 -37.99 -25.98 -72.69
CA THR A 107 -38.02 -27.15 -71.78
C THR A 107 -38.70 -26.87 -70.43
N THR A 108 -39.25 -25.68 -70.25
CA THR A 108 -39.78 -25.17 -68.98
C THR A 108 -41.30 -25.01 -68.97
N ALA A 109 -41.99 -25.44 -70.02
CA ALA A 109 -43.44 -25.26 -70.12
C ALA A 109 -44.18 -26.50 -70.62
N VAL A 110 -45.20 -26.90 -69.85
CA VAL A 110 -46.25 -27.84 -70.28
C VAL A 110 -47.57 -27.14 -70.00
N TRP A 111 -48.37 -26.93 -71.04
CA TRP A 111 -49.56 -26.11 -70.99
C TRP A 111 -50.81 -26.98 -70.94
N LEU A 112 -51.64 -26.76 -69.91
CA LEU A 112 -53.00 -27.31 -69.82
C LEU A 112 -53.99 -26.26 -70.31
N ASN A 113 -54.77 -26.61 -71.33
CA ASN A 113 -55.86 -25.77 -71.80
C ASN A 113 -57.04 -25.83 -70.82
N THR A 114 -57.65 -24.69 -70.51
CA THR A 114 -58.72 -24.56 -69.52
C THR A 114 -60.07 -24.17 -70.12
N ILE A 115 -60.11 -23.87 -71.41
CA ILE A 115 -61.32 -23.46 -72.15
C ILE A 115 -61.46 -24.26 -73.45
N ASP A 116 -62.68 -24.46 -73.93
CA ASP A 116 -62.93 -25.05 -75.24
C ASP A 116 -62.63 -24.05 -76.37
N ASP A 117 -62.45 -24.57 -77.59
CA ASP A 117 -62.22 -23.79 -78.82
C ASP A 117 -61.06 -22.78 -78.70
N ASN A 118 -60.00 -23.13 -77.96
CA ASN A 118 -58.92 -22.19 -77.67
C ASN A 118 -58.00 -22.00 -78.88
N LEU A 119 -58.03 -20.79 -79.45
CA LEU A 119 -57.18 -20.34 -80.54
C LEU A 119 -55.95 -19.56 -80.07
N THR A 120 -55.82 -19.29 -78.77
CA THR A 120 -54.74 -18.46 -78.21
C THR A 120 -53.44 -19.24 -78.15
N ASP A 121 -52.33 -18.63 -78.56
CA ASP A 121 -50.99 -19.20 -78.39
C ASP A 121 -50.57 -19.11 -76.90
N PRO A 122 -50.36 -20.23 -76.18
CA PRO A 122 -49.94 -20.21 -74.78
C PRO A 122 -48.62 -19.48 -74.51
N GLU A 123 -47.75 -19.37 -75.51
CA GLU A 123 -46.45 -18.68 -75.43
C GLU A 123 -46.43 -17.35 -76.21
N GLY A 124 -47.61 -16.87 -76.63
CA GLY A 124 -47.81 -15.56 -77.23
C GLY A 124 -47.77 -14.40 -76.24
N THR A 125 -48.33 -13.26 -76.63
CA THR A 125 -48.44 -12.07 -75.77
C THR A 125 -49.38 -12.26 -74.57
N ASP A 126 -50.33 -13.19 -74.69
CA ASP A 126 -51.28 -13.57 -73.66
C ASP A 126 -51.44 -15.09 -73.61
N SER A 127 -51.29 -15.68 -72.42
CA SER A 127 -51.51 -17.11 -72.22
C SER A 127 -52.97 -17.40 -71.85
N ALA A 128 -53.91 -16.68 -72.44
CA ALA A 128 -55.32 -16.73 -72.04
C ALA A 128 -55.90 -18.14 -72.25
N GLY A 129 -56.55 -18.67 -71.22
CA GLY A 129 -57.09 -20.03 -71.24
C GLY A 129 -56.05 -21.13 -71.04
N TRP A 130 -54.77 -20.82 -70.75
CA TRP A 130 -53.71 -21.80 -70.53
C TRP A 130 -53.11 -21.73 -69.12
N VAL A 131 -52.74 -22.88 -68.57
CA VAL A 131 -52.01 -23.01 -67.29
C VAL A 131 -50.70 -23.76 -67.52
N ASN A 132 -49.57 -23.18 -67.10
CA ASN A 132 -48.28 -23.88 -67.14
C ASN A 132 -48.19 -24.82 -65.92
N LEU A 133 -48.21 -26.13 -66.16
CA LEU A 133 -48.12 -27.18 -65.15
C LEU A 133 -46.71 -27.31 -64.53
N LEU A 134 -45.67 -26.75 -65.15
CA LEU A 134 -44.31 -26.73 -64.63
C LEU A 134 -43.98 -25.44 -63.86
N ALA A 135 -44.83 -24.41 -63.94
CA ALA A 135 -44.72 -23.25 -63.05
C ALA A 135 -45.27 -23.63 -61.67
N ASP A 136 -44.53 -23.32 -60.58
CA ASP A 136 -44.87 -23.71 -59.19
C ASP A 136 -46.38 -23.54 -58.91
N PRO A 137 -47.16 -24.65 -58.90
CA PRO A 137 -48.61 -24.56 -58.87
C PRO A 137 -49.15 -24.16 -57.49
N LEU A 138 -48.30 -24.12 -56.43
CA LEU A 138 -48.75 -24.02 -55.04
C LEU A 138 -48.02 -22.97 -54.19
N LYS A 139 -47.01 -22.25 -54.72
CA LYS A 139 -46.18 -21.33 -53.91
C LYS A 139 -45.65 -22.01 -52.64
N LEU A 140 -45.24 -23.27 -52.75
CA LEU A 140 -44.97 -24.11 -51.58
C LEU A 140 -43.63 -23.76 -50.89
N PHE A 141 -42.78 -22.98 -51.55
CA PHE A 141 -41.45 -22.61 -51.06
C PHE A 141 -41.30 -21.09 -50.91
N LEU A 142 -40.60 -20.67 -49.86
CA LEU A 142 -40.25 -19.27 -49.57
C LEU A 142 -39.16 -18.79 -50.54
N TRP A 143 -39.36 -17.61 -51.14
CA TRP A 143 -38.39 -17.05 -52.07
C TRP A 143 -37.40 -16.16 -51.32
N GLN A 144 -36.12 -16.56 -51.28
CA GLN A 144 -35.07 -15.83 -50.54
C GLN A 144 -34.97 -14.33 -50.92
N LYS A 145 -35.29 -13.98 -52.18
CA LYS A 145 -35.29 -12.60 -52.68
C LYS A 145 -36.42 -11.72 -52.09
N ASN A 146 -37.50 -12.32 -51.61
CA ASN A 146 -38.71 -11.59 -51.23
C ASN A 146 -38.74 -11.19 -49.75
N ASN A 147 -37.70 -11.51 -48.95
CA ASN A 147 -37.58 -11.12 -47.55
C ASN A 147 -38.87 -11.31 -46.74
N LEU A 148 -39.54 -12.46 -46.91
CA LEU A 148 -40.78 -12.80 -46.20
C LEU A 148 -42.01 -11.94 -46.58
N SER A 149 -41.94 -11.12 -47.64
CA SER A 149 -43.11 -10.38 -48.16
C SER A 149 -44.15 -11.27 -48.83
N ASP A 150 -43.76 -12.50 -49.15
CA ASP A 150 -44.57 -13.61 -49.63
C ASP A 150 -45.37 -14.32 -48.51
N LEU A 151 -45.14 -14.00 -47.22
CA LEU A 151 -46.00 -14.43 -46.11
C LEU A 151 -47.19 -13.49 -45.90
N GLN A 152 -48.41 -14.02 -46.00
CA GLN A 152 -49.64 -13.29 -45.67
C GLN A 152 -49.70 -12.86 -44.19
N ASN A 153 -49.21 -13.69 -43.26
CA ASN A 153 -49.23 -13.45 -41.80
C ASN A 153 -47.84 -13.18 -41.24
N LYS A 154 -47.07 -12.31 -41.91
CA LYS A 154 -45.69 -11.98 -41.54
C LYS A 154 -45.50 -11.52 -40.08
N GLY A 155 -46.50 -10.90 -39.46
CA GLY A 155 -46.46 -10.51 -38.04
C GLY A 155 -46.43 -11.72 -37.11
N THR A 156 -47.45 -12.57 -37.18
CA THR A 156 -47.57 -13.80 -36.36
C THR A 156 -46.41 -14.77 -36.58
N ALA A 157 -45.92 -14.90 -37.82
CA ALA A 157 -44.77 -15.75 -38.12
C ALA A 157 -43.49 -15.28 -37.41
N ARG A 158 -43.25 -13.96 -37.32
CA ARG A 158 -42.14 -13.38 -36.57
C ARG A 158 -42.29 -13.59 -35.07
N ASP A 159 -43.49 -13.40 -34.54
CA ASP A 159 -43.79 -13.60 -33.12
C ASP A 159 -43.52 -15.03 -32.67
N ASN A 160 -43.96 -16.01 -33.47
CA ASN A 160 -43.75 -17.44 -33.18
C ASN A 160 -42.28 -17.87 -33.28
N LEU A 161 -41.49 -17.22 -34.15
CA LEU A 161 -40.07 -17.51 -34.35
C LEU A 161 -39.15 -16.65 -33.47
N GLN A 162 -39.70 -15.70 -32.71
CA GLN A 162 -38.96 -14.77 -31.85
C GLN A 162 -37.91 -13.92 -32.59
N VAL A 163 -38.18 -13.53 -33.85
CA VAL A 163 -37.27 -12.72 -34.67
C VAL A 163 -37.85 -11.34 -34.94
N TYR A 164 -37.07 -10.27 -34.72
CA TYR A 164 -37.56 -8.88 -34.73
C TYR A 164 -37.10 -8.06 -35.95
N SER A 165 -37.94 -7.12 -36.40
CA SER A 165 -37.66 -6.16 -37.48
C SER A 165 -37.18 -4.82 -36.89
N GLN A 166 -36.25 -4.15 -37.58
CA GLN A 166 -35.67 -2.85 -37.19
C GLN A 166 -36.69 -1.68 -37.19
N ASP A 167 -37.85 -1.86 -37.83
CA ASP A 167 -38.73 -0.74 -38.21
C ASP A 167 -39.91 -0.55 -37.25
N GLN A 168 -40.09 -1.45 -36.27
CA GLN A 168 -41.11 -1.31 -35.23
C GLN A 168 -40.46 -0.84 -33.93
N THR A 169 -40.87 0.34 -33.48
CA THR A 169 -40.55 0.92 -32.17
C THR A 169 -40.97 -0.05 -31.07
N ASP A 170 -40.02 -0.80 -30.53
CA ASP A 170 -40.27 -1.75 -29.46
C ASP A 170 -39.40 -1.38 -28.25
N LEU A 171 -40.01 -1.44 -27.06
CA LEU A 171 -39.48 -1.06 -25.74
C LEU A 171 -38.28 -1.94 -25.28
N LYS A 172 -37.65 -2.67 -26.20
CA LYS A 172 -36.63 -3.70 -25.96
C LYS A 172 -35.23 -3.29 -26.44
N TYR A 173 -35.10 -2.16 -27.14
CA TYR A 173 -33.81 -1.56 -27.46
C TYR A 173 -33.68 -0.22 -26.75
N LEU A 174 -32.46 0.09 -26.31
CA LEU A 174 -32.14 1.42 -25.77
C LEU A 174 -32.20 2.44 -26.92
N ALA A 175 -33.27 3.22 -26.95
CA ALA A 175 -33.49 4.32 -27.87
C ALA A 175 -32.39 5.37 -27.67
N LYS A 176 -31.59 5.61 -28.72
CA LYS A 176 -30.42 6.51 -28.65
C LYS A 176 -30.80 7.93 -28.23
N ASP A 177 -31.98 8.38 -28.61
CA ASP A 177 -32.56 9.67 -28.28
C ASP A 177 -33.08 9.76 -26.83
N GLN A 178 -33.37 8.62 -26.19
CA GLN A 178 -33.78 8.59 -24.78
C GLN A 178 -32.60 8.61 -23.79
N ASN A 179 -31.36 8.52 -24.27
CA ASN A 179 -30.14 8.58 -23.43
C ASN A 179 -30.20 7.65 -22.18
N GLY A 180 -30.79 6.45 -22.32
CA GLY A 180 -30.96 5.49 -21.22
C GLY A 180 -32.19 5.73 -20.32
N GLY A 181 -33.09 6.63 -20.69
CA GLY A 181 -34.36 6.88 -20.00
C GLY A 181 -35.29 5.67 -19.96
N ASP A 182 -35.22 4.83 -20.97
CA ASP A 182 -35.93 3.56 -21.19
C ASP A 182 -35.36 2.36 -20.44
N ILE A 183 -34.23 2.49 -19.74
CA ILE A 183 -33.70 1.37 -18.94
C ILE A 183 -34.68 1.06 -17.79
N PRO A 184 -35.26 -0.15 -17.72
CA PRO A 184 -36.30 -0.48 -16.73
C PRO A 184 -35.79 -0.46 -15.29
N ASN A 185 -34.55 -0.92 -15.07
CA ASN A 185 -33.86 -0.87 -13.78
C ASN A 185 -32.48 -0.24 -13.97
N LYS A 186 -32.47 1.11 -14.00
CA LYS A 186 -31.25 1.90 -14.13
C LYS A 186 -30.18 1.49 -13.10
N PRO A 187 -30.50 1.28 -11.80
CA PRO A 187 -29.51 0.81 -10.82
C PRO A 187 -28.84 -0.53 -11.17
N LEU A 188 -29.63 -1.56 -11.51
CA LEU A 188 -29.09 -2.89 -11.84
C LEU A 188 -28.31 -2.89 -13.16
N PHE A 189 -28.77 -2.12 -14.15
CA PHE A 189 -28.06 -1.94 -15.41
C PHE A 189 -26.68 -1.33 -15.20
N VAL A 190 -26.61 -0.23 -14.43
CA VAL A 190 -25.35 0.45 -14.05
C VAL A 190 -24.42 -0.52 -13.31
N GLN A 191 -24.95 -1.34 -12.38
CA GLN A 191 -24.20 -2.38 -11.67
C GLN A 191 -23.61 -3.44 -12.62
N ASN A 192 -24.41 -3.96 -13.55
CA ASN A 192 -24.00 -5.05 -14.45
C ASN A 192 -22.94 -4.63 -15.48
N ILE A 193 -22.97 -3.38 -15.94
CA ILE A 193 -21.97 -2.86 -16.90
C ILE A 193 -20.76 -2.21 -16.22
N GLY A 194 -20.76 -2.12 -14.88
CA GLY A 194 -19.72 -1.43 -14.13
C GLY A 194 -19.66 0.08 -14.38
N ALA A 195 -20.75 0.67 -14.87
CA ALA A 195 -20.86 2.13 -15.01
C ALA A 195 -21.08 2.75 -13.63
N LEU A 196 -20.77 4.04 -13.52
CA LEU A 196 -21.04 4.80 -12.29
C LEU A 196 -22.17 5.80 -12.53
N PRO A 197 -22.97 6.10 -11.50
CA PRO A 197 -23.89 7.22 -11.57
C PRO A 197 -23.11 8.51 -11.86
N ALA A 198 -23.74 9.50 -12.50
CA ALA A 198 -23.11 10.76 -12.90
C ALA A 198 -22.43 11.55 -11.74
N ASN A 199 -22.70 11.16 -10.49
CA ASN A 199 -22.14 11.74 -9.26
C ASN A 199 -21.33 10.72 -8.44
N GLY A 200 -21.01 9.55 -8.99
CA GLY A 200 -20.28 8.46 -8.32
C GLY A 200 -18.79 8.51 -8.60
N THR A 201 -17.98 8.43 -7.54
CA THR A 201 -16.51 8.38 -7.64
C THR A 201 -16.07 7.09 -8.34
N ALA A 202 -15.22 7.23 -9.35
CA ALA A 202 -14.64 6.16 -10.18
C ALA A 202 -14.16 4.91 -9.40
N VAL A 203 -14.83 3.76 -9.57
CA VAL A 203 -14.33 2.40 -9.26
C VAL A 203 -13.21 1.98 -10.25
N ALA A 204 -12.35 2.92 -10.65
CA ALA A 204 -11.16 2.66 -11.45
C ALA A 204 -10.03 3.68 -11.20
N ALA A 205 -10.03 4.34 -10.05
CA ALA A 205 -8.83 5.02 -9.58
C ALA A 205 -7.86 3.98 -9.01
N ASN A 206 -7.10 3.28 -9.87
CA ASN A 206 -5.76 2.83 -9.47
C ASN A 206 -4.86 4.03 -9.07
N ARG A 207 -5.38 5.27 -9.16
CA ARG A 207 -4.76 6.55 -8.79
C ARG A 207 -5.82 7.51 -8.23
N LEU A 208 -5.79 7.79 -6.92
CA LEU A 208 -6.44 8.98 -6.37
C LEU A 208 -5.84 10.22 -7.07
N ALA A 209 -6.66 11.03 -7.74
CA ALA A 209 -6.19 12.18 -8.51
C ALA A 209 -6.18 13.47 -7.68
N SER A 210 -5.13 14.27 -7.80
CA SER A 210 -5.04 15.59 -7.17
C SER A 210 -6.02 16.58 -7.83
N ARG A 211 -6.66 17.43 -7.04
CA ARG A 211 -7.54 18.53 -7.51
C ARG A 211 -6.78 19.78 -7.95
N GLY A 212 -5.45 19.71 -8.09
CA GLY A 212 -4.62 20.88 -8.34
C GLY A 212 -4.46 21.74 -7.09
N ALA A 213 -4.06 23.01 -7.26
CA ALA A 213 -3.79 23.90 -6.13
C ALA A 213 -5.07 24.21 -5.35
N LEU A 214 -5.07 23.92 -4.04
CA LEU A 214 -6.19 24.23 -3.14
C LEU A 214 -5.84 25.42 -2.26
N PRO A 215 -6.72 26.41 -2.04
CA PRO A 215 -6.44 27.47 -1.07
C PRO A 215 -6.45 26.93 0.37
N ALA A 216 -5.57 27.48 1.22
CA ALA A 216 -5.59 27.18 2.65
C ALA A 216 -6.90 27.68 3.28
N LEU A 217 -7.58 26.80 4.02
CA LEU A 217 -8.73 27.19 4.82
C LEU A 217 -8.27 28.00 6.04
N THR A 218 -9.01 29.05 6.37
CA THR A 218 -8.72 29.97 7.49
C THR A 218 -10.00 30.26 8.27
N GLY A 219 -9.84 30.66 9.54
CA GLY A 219 -10.98 31.00 10.38
C GLY A 219 -11.80 29.75 10.74
N THR A 220 -13.12 29.92 10.75
CA THR A 220 -14.14 28.85 10.83
C THR A 220 -14.50 28.24 9.47
N THR A 221 -13.80 28.61 8.38
CA THR A 221 -14.19 28.19 7.03
C THR A 221 -13.91 26.72 6.80
N ARG A 222 -14.93 25.96 6.40
CA ARG A 222 -14.83 24.55 5.99
C ARG A 222 -14.83 24.43 4.46
N GLY A 223 -14.19 23.39 3.93
CA GLY A 223 -14.24 23.10 2.50
C GLY A 223 -15.64 22.67 2.07
N SER A 224 -16.06 23.03 0.86
CA SER A 224 -17.37 22.65 0.32
C SER A 224 -17.49 21.18 -0.07
N ASP A 225 -16.37 20.48 -0.17
CA ASP A 225 -16.32 19.08 -0.62
C ASP A 225 -16.34 18.11 0.57
N SER A 226 -17.04 17.00 0.41
CA SER A 226 -17.16 15.92 1.41
C SER A 226 -16.21 14.75 1.10
N GLY A 227 -15.53 14.20 2.12
CA GLY A 227 -14.72 12.99 2.05
C GLY A 227 -13.20 13.23 2.04
N LEU A 228 -12.47 12.37 1.31
CA LEU A 228 -11.01 12.44 1.16
C LEU A 228 -10.65 13.31 -0.06
N ILE A 229 -9.97 14.42 0.18
CA ILE A 229 -9.58 15.39 -0.84
C ILE A 229 -8.06 15.49 -0.88
N MET A 230 -7.49 15.42 -2.08
CA MET A 230 -6.05 15.58 -2.32
C MET A 230 -5.82 16.82 -3.18
N GLY A 231 -4.87 17.66 -2.81
CA GLY A 231 -4.54 18.85 -3.57
C GLY A 231 -3.07 19.27 -3.43
N GLY A 232 -2.68 20.19 -4.31
CA GLY A 232 -1.38 20.84 -4.30
C GLY A 232 -1.37 22.08 -3.39
N VAL A 233 -0.22 22.29 -2.76
CA VAL A 233 0.15 23.51 -2.06
C VAL A 233 1.12 24.26 -2.96
N TYR A 234 0.77 25.49 -3.34
CA TYR A 234 1.53 26.29 -4.30
C TYR A 234 1.25 27.78 -4.07
N ASN A 235 2.01 28.41 -3.18
CA ASN A 235 1.90 29.82 -2.78
C ASN A 235 0.47 30.27 -2.47
N ASN A 236 -0.27 29.43 -1.74
CA ASN A 236 -1.71 29.54 -1.55
C ASN A 236 -2.12 29.56 -0.06
N GLY A 237 -1.25 30.10 0.80
CA GLY A 237 -1.57 30.43 2.20
C GLY A 237 -1.30 29.33 3.23
N TYR A 238 -0.70 28.22 2.84
CA TYR A 238 -0.26 27.16 3.76
C TYR A 238 1.07 27.52 4.46
N PRO A 239 1.44 26.83 5.57
CA PRO A 239 2.70 27.06 6.28
C PRO A 239 3.96 26.92 5.43
N THR A 240 3.88 26.15 4.34
CA THR A 240 4.95 26.00 3.36
C THR A 240 4.53 26.56 2.01
N PRO A 241 5.44 27.21 1.26
CA PRO A 241 5.16 27.69 -0.10
C PRO A 241 4.74 26.59 -1.08
N TYR A 242 5.31 25.38 -0.97
CA TYR A 242 5.07 24.28 -1.91
C TYR A 242 4.91 22.94 -1.20
N GLY A 243 4.01 22.09 -1.69
CA GLY A 243 3.70 20.82 -1.05
C GLY A 243 2.47 20.11 -1.62
N ASN A 244 1.98 19.12 -0.87
CA ASN A 244 0.70 18.47 -1.09
C ASN A 244 -0.11 18.45 0.22
N VAL A 245 -1.42 18.51 0.12
CA VAL A 245 -2.34 18.44 1.25
C VAL A 245 -3.34 17.31 1.05
N LEU A 246 -3.56 16.56 2.13
CA LEU A 246 -4.66 15.61 2.29
C LEU A 246 -5.67 16.22 3.26
N ARG A 247 -6.89 16.46 2.79
CA ARG A 247 -8.00 16.97 3.61
C ARG A 247 -9.02 15.85 3.80
N LEU A 248 -9.37 15.61 5.06
CA LEU A 248 -10.43 14.71 5.48
C LEU A 248 -11.59 15.59 5.93
N THR A 249 -12.76 15.46 5.31
CA THR A 249 -13.97 16.18 5.71
C THR A 249 -15.08 15.22 6.16
N GLY A 250 -15.84 15.65 7.16
CA GLY A 250 -16.88 14.83 7.79
C GLY A 250 -17.66 15.59 8.85
N THR A 251 -17.94 14.97 10.00
CA THR A 251 -18.54 15.68 11.14
C THR A 251 -17.56 16.75 11.66
N GLY A 252 -16.28 16.39 11.83
CA GLY A 252 -15.15 17.31 11.94
C GLY A 252 -14.18 17.12 10.77
N ASP A 253 -13.26 18.06 10.59
CA ASP A 253 -12.29 18.05 9.49
C ASP A 253 -10.84 17.94 10.00
N GLY A 254 -9.96 17.45 9.13
CA GLY A 254 -8.53 17.37 9.41
C GLY A 254 -7.71 17.57 8.14
N GLU A 255 -6.51 18.13 8.30
CA GLU A 255 -5.56 18.27 7.19
C GLU A 255 -4.18 17.75 7.59
N ILE A 256 -3.57 17.02 6.66
CA ILE A 256 -2.15 16.66 6.68
C ILE A 256 -1.49 17.32 5.48
N LEU A 257 -0.44 18.10 5.72
CA LEU A 257 0.36 18.74 4.70
C LEU A 257 1.75 18.12 4.68
N ILE A 258 2.26 17.86 3.47
CA ILE A 258 3.64 17.44 3.24
C ILE A 258 4.25 18.48 2.31
N GLY A 259 5.22 19.25 2.82
CA GLY A 259 5.95 20.24 2.04
C GLY A 259 6.83 19.58 0.97
N TRP A 260 7.37 20.38 0.06
CA TRP A 260 8.45 19.96 -0.83
C TRP A 260 9.78 20.52 -0.33
N SER A 261 10.80 19.68 -0.22
CA SER A 261 12.13 20.07 0.27
C SER A 261 12.92 20.90 -0.75
N GLY A 262 12.48 20.94 -2.01
CA GLY A 262 13.16 21.63 -3.10
C GLY A 262 14.50 21.00 -3.52
N THR A 263 14.96 19.95 -2.81
CA THR A 263 16.23 19.26 -3.05
C THR A 263 16.01 17.75 -3.11
N ASN A 264 16.52 17.10 -4.14
CA ASN A 264 16.36 15.66 -4.33
C ASN A 264 16.93 14.88 -3.12
N GLY A 265 16.11 14.02 -2.52
CA GLY A 265 16.49 13.19 -1.37
C GLY A 265 16.51 13.91 -0.01
N ALA A 266 16.28 15.22 0.04
CA ALA A 266 16.19 15.95 1.31
C ALA A 266 14.83 15.74 2.00
N SER A 267 14.84 15.67 3.34
CA SER A 267 13.62 15.61 4.15
C SER A 267 12.76 16.86 3.93
N ALA A 268 11.43 16.68 3.90
CA ALA A 268 10.48 17.77 3.81
C ALA A 268 9.71 17.94 5.13
N PRO A 269 9.30 19.16 5.48
CA PRO A 269 8.47 19.37 6.66
C PRO A 269 7.06 18.84 6.41
N ALA A 270 6.44 18.27 7.45
CA ALA A 270 5.06 17.82 7.42
C ALA A 270 4.29 18.46 8.57
N TYR A 271 3.02 18.77 8.34
CA TYR A 271 2.17 19.46 9.31
C TYR A 271 0.82 18.79 9.40
N ILE A 272 0.17 18.94 10.55
CA ILE A 272 -1.18 18.46 10.81
C ILE A 272 -1.99 19.56 11.50
N ARG A 273 -3.29 19.61 11.20
CA ARG A 273 -4.27 20.42 11.93
C ARG A 273 -5.65 19.77 11.91
N SER A 274 -6.53 20.26 12.77
CA SER A 274 -7.90 19.77 12.89
C SER A 274 -8.90 20.91 13.03
N HIS A 275 -10.15 20.64 12.67
CA HIS A 275 -11.30 21.50 12.89
C HIS A 275 -12.43 20.66 13.51
N ARG A 276 -12.95 21.13 14.65
CA ARG A 276 -13.97 20.40 15.41
C ARG A 276 -15.33 20.40 14.69
N ASP A 277 -16.21 19.48 15.06
CA ASP A 277 -17.59 19.36 14.61
C ASP A 277 -18.55 20.46 15.12
N ASN A 278 -18.10 21.72 15.08
CA ASN A 278 -18.91 22.88 15.45
C ASN A 278 -18.75 23.98 14.40
N ALA A 279 -19.83 24.66 14.02
CA ALA A 279 -19.82 25.71 12.99
C ALA A 279 -18.98 26.94 13.40
N ASP A 280 -18.87 27.20 14.71
CA ASP A 280 -18.08 28.30 15.26
C ASP A 280 -16.65 27.87 15.66
N ALA A 281 -16.25 26.63 15.40
CA ALA A 281 -14.90 26.19 15.72
C ALA A 281 -13.89 26.78 14.74
N GLU A 282 -12.80 27.33 15.27
CA GLU A 282 -11.64 27.73 14.48
C GLU A 282 -10.81 26.49 14.10
N TRP A 283 -10.15 26.55 12.94
CA TRP A 283 -9.07 25.61 12.65
C TRP A 283 -7.99 25.72 13.73
N SER A 284 -7.47 24.58 14.20
CA SER A 284 -6.27 24.61 15.03
C SER A 284 -5.11 25.24 14.27
N GLU A 285 -4.16 25.82 15.00
CA GLU A 285 -2.86 26.14 14.42
C GLU A 285 -2.22 24.89 13.80
N TRP A 286 -1.33 25.10 12.84
CA TRP A 286 -0.59 24.02 12.22
C TRP A 286 0.48 23.50 13.17
N ALA A 287 0.41 22.21 13.50
CA ALA A 287 1.44 21.52 14.25
C ALA A 287 2.41 20.80 13.29
N MET A 288 3.71 21.06 13.43
CA MET A 288 4.74 20.36 12.65
C MET A 288 4.99 18.95 13.22
N LEU A 289 5.08 17.95 12.33
CA LEU A 289 5.48 16.59 12.66
C LEU A 289 7.00 16.49 12.63
N TYR A 290 7.58 16.03 13.75
CA TYR A 290 9.02 15.85 13.88
C TYR A 290 9.44 14.41 13.64
N THR A 291 10.61 14.24 13.02
CA THR A 291 11.23 12.93 12.73
C THR A 291 12.72 12.97 13.08
N SER A 292 13.43 11.84 12.97
CA SER A 292 14.88 11.83 13.12
C SER A 292 15.64 12.70 12.10
N LEU A 293 15.03 12.97 10.93
CA LEU A 293 15.59 13.82 9.87
C LEU A 293 15.01 15.25 9.88
N ASN A 294 13.99 15.51 10.68
CA ASN A 294 13.44 16.84 10.96
C ASN A 294 13.10 16.92 12.46
N PRO A 295 14.10 16.94 13.36
CA PRO A 295 13.86 16.92 14.79
C PRO A 295 13.20 18.23 15.24
N PRO A 296 12.57 18.24 16.43
CA PRO A 296 12.14 19.50 17.02
C PRO A 296 13.34 20.42 17.17
N PRO A 297 13.22 21.71 16.84
CA PRO A 297 14.20 22.66 17.31
C PRO A 297 14.25 22.55 18.84
N ASP A 298 15.44 22.24 19.36
CA ASP A 298 15.83 22.43 20.76
C ASP A 298 15.33 21.45 21.85
N SER A 299 15.48 20.13 21.68
CA SER A 299 15.55 19.26 22.88
C SER A 299 16.95 19.25 23.52
N TYR A 300 18.01 19.43 22.72
CA TYR A 300 19.39 19.61 23.19
C TYR A 300 20.21 20.39 22.13
N PRO A 301 20.57 21.66 22.37
CA PRO A 301 21.15 22.54 21.36
C PRO A 301 22.59 22.15 20.98
N VAL A 302 23.00 22.49 19.75
CA VAL A 302 24.40 22.37 19.29
C VAL A 302 25.29 23.16 20.23
N GLY A 303 26.42 22.57 20.64
CA GLY A 303 27.33 23.18 21.62
C GLY A 303 27.07 22.83 23.09
N ALA A 304 25.96 22.16 23.43
CA ALA A 304 25.78 21.64 24.78
C ALA A 304 26.65 20.39 25.02
N PRO A 305 27.41 20.31 26.14
CA PRO A 305 28.18 19.10 26.50
C PRO A 305 27.26 17.92 26.82
N VAL A 306 27.47 16.78 26.18
CA VAL A 306 26.74 15.54 26.42
C VAL A 306 27.66 14.56 27.15
N PRO A 307 27.28 14.02 28.32
CA PRO A 307 28.04 12.95 28.98
C PRO A 307 27.83 11.63 28.23
N TRP A 308 28.90 11.08 27.66
CA TRP A 308 28.87 9.87 26.84
C TRP A 308 29.57 8.69 27.54
N PRO A 309 28.93 7.52 27.68
CA PRO A 309 29.44 6.40 28.49
C PRO A 309 30.46 5.49 27.77
N SER A 310 30.90 5.83 26.55
CA SER A 310 31.76 4.99 25.72
C SER A 310 32.93 5.79 25.13
N ASP A 311 34.04 5.11 24.81
CA ASP A 311 35.17 5.70 24.09
C ASP A 311 34.90 5.81 22.58
N THR A 312 33.90 5.09 22.06
CA THR A 312 33.47 5.19 20.66
C THR A 312 32.53 6.37 20.49
N ILE A 313 32.99 7.42 19.82
CA ILE A 313 32.22 8.65 19.60
C ILE A 313 31.22 8.46 18.44
N PRO A 314 29.92 8.76 18.63
CA PRO A 314 28.94 8.69 17.55
C PRO A 314 29.24 9.65 16.40
N ALA A 315 28.83 9.27 15.18
CA ALA A 315 28.94 10.16 14.02
C ALA A 315 28.19 11.49 14.26
N GLY A 316 28.79 12.60 13.84
CA GLY A 316 28.24 13.96 14.05
C GLY A 316 28.60 14.59 15.40
N TYR A 317 29.36 13.89 16.25
CA TYR A 317 29.86 14.39 17.52
C TYR A 317 31.39 14.44 17.57
N ALA A 318 31.94 15.28 18.44
CA ALA A 318 33.36 15.32 18.75
C ALA A 318 33.59 15.28 20.27
N LEU A 319 34.70 14.68 20.70
CA LEU A 319 35.16 14.73 22.09
C LEU A 319 35.53 16.19 22.46
N MET A 320 35.19 16.64 23.66
CA MET A 320 35.49 17.99 24.13
C MET A 320 36.87 18.07 24.79
N GLN A 321 37.91 18.34 23.99
CA GLN A 321 39.32 18.22 24.39
C GLN A 321 40.17 19.45 24.03
N GLY A 322 39.57 20.63 23.91
CA GLY A 322 40.32 21.88 23.67
C GLY A 322 40.65 22.17 22.20
N GLN A 323 40.09 21.42 21.25
CA GLN A 323 40.43 21.54 19.84
C GLN A 323 39.71 22.70 19.13
N SER A 324 40.35 23.26 18.11
CA SER A 324 39.74 24.24 17.20
C SER A 324 38.78 23.59 16.20
N PHE A 325 37.81 24.35 15.68
CA PHE A 325 36.92 23.93 14.59
C PHE A 325 36.72 25.04 13.56
N ASP A 326 36.30 24.65 12.35
CA ASP A 326 35.95 25.59 11.28
C ASP A 326 34.56 26.19 11.52
N LYS A 327 34.51 27.49 11.79
CA LYS A 327 33.27 28.23 12.07
C LYS A 327 32.35 28.33 10.87
N SER A 328 32.90 28.33 9.65
CA SER A 328 32.11 28.37 8.42
C SER A 328 31.46 27.01 8.15
N ALA A 329 32.14 25.92 8.47
CA ALA A 329 31.58 24.57 8.36
C ALA A 329 30.54 24.26 9.45
N TYR A 330 30.71 24.82 10.66
CA TYR A 330 29.85 24.56 11.82
C TYR A 330 29.27 25.84 12.42
N PRO A 331 28.33 26.52 11.74
CA PRO A 331 27.81 27.82 12.15
C PRO A 331 27.04 27.76 13.48
N LEU A 332 26.29 26.68 13.76
CA LEU A 332 25.57 26.52 15.02
C LEU A 332 26.52 26.30 16.20
N LEU A 333 27.62 25.57 15.99
CA LEU A 333 28.67 25.41 17.00
C LEU A 333 29.43 26.72 17.24
N ALA A 334 29.62 27.54 16.20
CA ALA A 334 30.23 28.87 16.30
C ALA A 334 29.37 29.87 17.11
N LEU A 335 28.05 29.69 17.14
CA LEU A 335 27.17 30.47 18.03
C LEU A 335 27.41 30.11 19.50
N ALA A 336 27.59 28.82 19.81
CA ALA A 336 27.87 28.35 21.16
C ALA A 336 29.30 28.68 21.62
N TYR A 337 30.28 28.55 20.71
CA TYR A 337 31.70 28.81 20.96
C TYR A 337 32.27 29.80 19.95
N PRO A 338 32.05 31.12 20.15
CA PRO A 338 32.53 32.15 19.22
C PRO A 338 34.05 32.19 19.01
N SER A 339 34.81 31.67 19.96
CA SER A 339 36.27 31.50 19.87
C SER A 339 36.70 30.57 18.73
N GLY A 340 35.81 29.69 18.25
CA GLY A 340 36.18 28.61 17.33
C GLY A 340 36.95 27.47 18.02
N ILE A 341 36.89 27.40 19.37
CA ILE A 341 37.57 26.38 20.17
C ILE A 341 36.54 25.68 21.05
N ILE A 342 36.48 24.35 20.97
CA ILE A 342 35.68 23.51 21.86
C ILE A 342 36.39 23.45 23.23
N PRO A 343 35.70 23.68 24.36
CA PRO A 343 36.31 23.58 25.68
C PRO A 343 36.95 22.21 25.95
N ASP A 344 38.05 22.18 26.70
CA ASP A 344 38.59 20.92 27.24
C ASP A 344 37.86 20.59 28.54
N LEU A 345 37.03 19.55 28.52
CA LEU A 345 36.26 19.10 29.68
C LEU A 345 36.79 17.80 30.27
N ARG A 346 37.96 17.33 29.84
CA ARG A 346 38.58 16.12 30.41
C ARG A 346 38.92 16.37 31.87
N ARG A 347 38.48 15.44 32.74
CA ARG A 347 38.66 15.51 34.21
C ARG A 347 37.98 16.72 34.88
N LEU A 348 37.06 17.39 34.20
CA LEU A 348 36.29 18.50 34.78
C LEU A 348 34.86 18.08 35.14
N VAL A 349 34.27 18.78 36.11
CA VAL A 349 32.85 18.67 36.47
C VAL A 349 32.14 19.97 36.10
N ILE A 350 31.00 19.87 35.42
CA ILE A 350 30.21 21.04 35.04
C ILE A 350 29.49 21.59 36.28
N LYS A 351 29.71 22.88 36.55
CA LYS A 351 29.08 23.64 37.62
C LYS A 351 28.42 24.87 37.02
N GLY A 352 27.18 25.16 37.45
CA GLY A 352 26.45 26.35 36.98
C GLY A 352 27.24 27.62 37.24
N ALA A 353 27.31 28.50 36.24
CA ALA A 353 27.92 29.82 36.39
C ALA A 353 27.05 30.65 37.33
N GLY A 354 27.54 30.88 38.55
CA GLY A 354 26.90 31.75 39.53
C GLY A 354 27.33 33.21 39.37
N ASN A 355 26.77 34.09 40.22
CA ASN A 355 27.14 35.50 40.23
C ASN A 355 28.66 35.66 40.50
N GLY A 356 29.35 36.44 39.68
CA GLY A 356 30.81 36.64 39.77
C GLY A 356 31.67 35.65 39.00
N ARG A 357 31.09 34.72 38.21
CA ARG A 357 31.84 33.86 37.28
C ARG A 357 31.31 33.94 35.85
N SER A 358 32.21 34.09 34.90
CA SER A 358 31.88 34.01 33.47
C SER A 358 31.62 32.57 33.05
N ALA A 359 30.76 32.38 32.05
CA ALA A 359 30.59 31.07 31.40
C ALA A 359 31.94 30.56 30.86
N LEU A 360 32.17 29.24 30.97
CA LEU A 360 33.42 28.56 30.58
C LEU A 360 34.68 28.97 31.38
N SER A 361 34.55 29.72 32.49
CA SER A 361 35.68 29.97 33.39
C SER A 361 36.08 28.70 34.17
N TYR A 362 37.39 28.45 34.27
CA TYR A 362 37.95 27.35 35.07
C TYR A 362 37.99 27.71 36.57
N GLU A 363 37.75 26.71 37.42
CA GLU A 363 37.95 26.78 38.87
C GLU A 363 38.71 25.52 39.29
N ALA A 364 39.85 25.70 39.95
CA ALA A 364 40.63 24.59 40.51
C ALA A 364 39.90 23.99 41.72
N ASP A 365 40.20 22.72 42.02
CA ASP A 365 39.71 22.08 43.23
C ASP A 365 40.31 22.73 44.49
N GLY A 366 39.60 22.61 45.61
CA GLY A 366 40.04 23.24 46.85
C GLY A 366 39.23 22.82 48.06
N ASN A 367 39.94 22.59 49.16
CA ASN A 367 39.32 22.30 50.44
C ASN A 367 38.69 23.54 51.05
N LYS A 368 37.48 23.39 51.58
CA LYS A 368 36.84 24.46 52.36
C LYS A 368 37.68 24.77 53.59
N ARG A 369 37.85 26.06 53.90
CA ARG A 369 38.54 26.53 55.10
C ARG A 369 37.93 25.86 56.35
N HIS A 370 38.78 25.25 57.16
CA HIS A 370 38.40 24.59 58.41
C HIS A 370 39.55 24.65 59.43
N THR A 371 39.28 24.21 60.66
CA THR A 371 40.24 24.12 61.76
C THR A 371 40.06 22.79 62.49
N HIS A 372 41.09 22.34 63.21
CA HIS A 372 41.04 21.14 64.04
C HIS A 372 41.26 21.49 65.51
N THR A 373 40.72 20.66 66.41
CA THR A 373 41.08 20.70 67.83
C THR A 373 42.34 19.88 68.06
N GLY A 374 43.33 20.43 68.75
CA GLY A 374 44.56 19.73 69.15
C GLY A 374 44.63 19.59 70.66
N ARG A 375 45.17 18.47 71.16
CA ARG A 375 45.46 18.25 72.58
C ARG A 375 46.85 17.66 72.78
N ALA A 376 47.57 18.13 73.78
CA ALA A 376 48.78 17.47 74.29
C ALA A 376 48.37 16.55 75.45
N GLN A 377 49.07 15.44 75.63
CA GLN A 377 48.88 14.55 76.78
C GLN A 377 49.76 15.01 77.94
N ASP A 378 49.29 14.78 79.17
CA ASP A 378 50.10 14.99 80.35
C ASP A 378 51.31 14.05 80.34
N THR A 379 52.48 14.59 80.70
CA THR A 379 53.73 13.82 80.75
C THR A 379 54.33 13.93 82.14
N ASP A 380 54.44 12.78 82.82
CA ASP A 380 55.17 12.69 84.08
C ASP A 380 56.68 12.69 83.82
N LEU A 381 57.39 13.67 84.39
CA LEU A 381 58.84 13.77 84.30
C LEU A 381 59.57 12.83 85.27
N GLY A 382 58.82 12.16 86.16
CA GLY A 382 59.27 11.21 87.16
C GLY A 382 60.07 11.86 88.30
N THR A 383 60.47 11.04 89.27
CA THR A 383 61.31 11.49 90.39
C THR A 383 62.76 11.68 89.96
N LYS A 384 63.45 12.66 90.55
CA LYS A 384 64.89 12.90 90.37
C LYS A 384 65.55 13.03 91.74
N SER A 385 66.72 12.43 91.90
CA SER A 385 67.52 12.56 93.12
C SER A 385 68.42 13.80 93.02
N THR A 386 68.55 14.53 94.13
CA THR A 386 69.50 15.63 94.25
C THR A 386 70.92 15.10 94.40
N SER A 387 71.92 15.98 94.24
CA SER A 387 73.30 15.66 94.61
C SER A 387 73.40 15.41 96.13
N SER A 388 74.30 14.51 96.54
CA SER A 388 74.59 14.26 97.96
C SER A 388 75.32 15.46 98.58
N PHE A 389 74.97 15.81 99.82
CA PHE A 389 75.65 16.80 100.63
C PHE A 389 75.93 16.22 102.02
N ASP A 390 77.18 16.30 102.47
CA ASP A 390 77.64 15.77 103.75
C ASP A 390 77.94 16.91 104.73
N TYR A 391 77.31 16.87 105.91
CA TYR A 391 77.56 17.85 106.98
C TYR A 391 78.89 17.59 107.71
N GLY A 392 79.49 16.41 107.56
CA GLY A 392 80.67 15.97 108.29
C GLY A 392 80.43 15.86 109.80
N THR A 393 81.51 15.84 110.58
CA THR A 393 81.43 15.79 112.05
C THR A 393 81.25 17.18 112.65
N LYS A 394 80.31 17.33 113.58
CA LYS A 394 80.12 18.55 114.39
C LYS A 394 80.39 18.24 115.86
N SER A 395 80.99 19.19 116.57
CA SER A 395 81.31 19.07 118.00
C SER A 395 80.30 19.84 118.87
N THR A 396 80.04 19.33 120.07
CA THR A 396 79.22 20.02 121.08
C THR A 396 80.02 21.11 121.78
N ASN A 397 79.34 22.04 122.47
CA ASN A 397 80.01 22.94 123.41
C ASN A 397 80.48 22.16 124.66
N THR A 398 81.56 22.63 125.30
CA THR A 398 82.08 22.02 126.53
C THR A 398 81.28 22.47 127.75
N THR A 399 80.66 21.53 128.47
CA THR A 399 79.87 21.77 129.69
C THR A 399 79.86 20.52 130.58
N GLY A 400 79.23 20.57 131.76
CA GLY A 400 79.03 19.43 132.67
C GLY A 400 80.01 19.35 133.85
N ASN A 401 80.91 20.33 133.99
CA ASN A 401 81.79 20.41 135.15
C ASN A 401 80.98 20.68 136.43
N HIS A 402 81.14 19.83 137.44
CA HIS A 402 80.47 19.97 138.72
C HIS A 402 81.34 19.37 139.85
N THR A 403 81.11 19.81 141.09
CA THR A 403 81.84 19.36 142.28
C THR A 403 80.94 18.51 143.17
N HIS A 404 81.50 17.47 143.78
CA HIS A 404 80.84 16.68 144.84
C HIS A 404 81.43 17.03 146.20
N GLN A 405 80.62 17.02 147.26
CA GLN A 405 81.07 17.26 148.64
C GLN A 405 80.69 16.07 149.52
N PHE A 406 81.65 15.56 150.31
CA PHE A 406 81.44 14.49 151.28
C PHE A 406 81.71 14.99 152.70
N GLY A 407 80.90 14.57 153.68
CA GLY A 407 81.15 14.87 155.09
C GLY A 407 80.47 13.84 155.99
N SER A 408 81.21 13.30 156.97
CA SER A 408 80.64 12.70 158.19
C SER A 408 81.68 12.59 159.32
N TYR A 409 81.20 12.89 160.54
CA TYR A 409 81.90 12.98 161.82
C TYR A 409 81.85 11.66 162.60
N VAL A 410 82.90 11.34 163.37
CA VAL A 410 82.88 10.28 164.41
C VAL A 410 83.60 10.78 165.67
N ASN A 411 83.09 10.44 166.86
CA ASN A 411 83.53 10.94 168.18
C ASN A 411 84.11 9.78 169.03
N SER A 412 85.15 10.01 169.85
CA SER A 412 85.73 9.00 170.75
C SER A 412 85.89 9.48 172.20
N TYR A 413 85.86 8.55 173.15
CA TYR A 413 85.60 8.73 174.58
C TYR A 413 86.90 8.87 175.43
N TRP A 414 86.92 9.90 176.29
CA TRP A 414 87.88 10.26 177.37
C TRP A 414 89.12 11.11 177.04
N GLY A 415 88.94 12.44 177.09
CA GLY A 415 89.36 13.14 178.31
C GLY A 415 90.64 13.99 178.34
N ASP A 416 91.05 14.68 177.28
CA ASP A 416 91.42 16.10 177.31
C ASP A 416 91.40 16.69 175.88
N SER A 417 91.10 17.98 175.79
CA SER A 417 90.37 18.54 174.66
C SER A 417 91.25 19.36 173.70
N ASN A 418 91.06 19.03 172.43
CA ASN A 418 91.02 19.91 171.25
C ASN A 418 92.32 20.19 170.50
N HIS A 419 92.86 19.13 169.88
CA HIS A 419 93.42 19.23 168.53
C HIS A 419 92.63 18.34 167.56
N THR A 420 92.02 18.98 166.56
CA THR A 420 91.37 18.34 165.41
C THR A 420 92.45 17.91 164.41
N SER A 421 92.47 16.63 164.01
CA SER A 421 93.33 16.18 162.90
C SER A 421 92.52 15.37 161.88
N PHE A 422 92.57 15.84 160.64
CA PHE A 422 92.26 15.05 159.44
C PHE A 422 93.59 14.69 158.80
N LEU A 423 93.96 13.41 158.80
CA LEU A 423 95.03 12.90 157.94
C LEU A 423 94.44 12.58 156.56
N SER A 424 94.14 13.64 155.81
CA SER A 424 93.98 13.60 154.35
C SER A 424 94.88 14.68 153.72
N GLY A 425 96.15 14.66 154.10
CA GLY A 425 97.23 15.32 153.37
C GLY A 425 97.96 14.27 152.55
N ASN A 426 97.51 14.06 151.31
CA ASN A 426 98.27 13.52 150.16
C ASN A 426 97.33 13.19 148.97
N GLY A 427 96.60 14.20 148.47
CA GLY A 427 96.03 14.15 147.10
C GLY A 427 95.21 12.90 146.73
N ALA A 428 94.27 12.47 147.57
CA ALA A 428 93.38 11.36 147.23
C ALA A 428 92.39 11.77 146.13
N TRP A 429 92.41 11.07 144.99
CA TRP A 429 91.49 11.29 143.86
C TRP A 429 90.33 10.30 143.89
N THR A 430 89.14 10.72 143.48
CA THR A 430 88.03 9.79 143.23
C THR A 430 88.32 8.91 142.00
N GLN A 431 87.69 7.73 141.91
CA GLN A 431 87.80 6.88 140.71
C GLN A 431 87.18 7.57 139.49
N ALA A 432 87.67 7.26 138.28
CA ALA A 432 87.14 7.81 137.03
C ALA A 432 85.68 7.37 136.83
N ALA A 433 84.76 8.33 136.76
CA ALA A 433 83.34 8.14 136.50
C ALA A 433 82.80 9.33 135.70
N GLY A 434 81.63 9.18 135.06
CA GLY A 434 80.98 10.27 134.32
C GLY A 434 81.21 10.24 132.81
N ASP A 435 81.84 9.19 132.25
CA ASP A 435 81.81 8.94 130.82
C ASP A 435 80.37 8.63 130.38
N HIS A 436 79.81 9.48 129.53
CA HIS A 436 78.45 9.35 129.03
C HIS A 436 78.34 9.99 127.66
N ALA A 437 77.42 9.47 126.85
CA ALA A 437 77.07 10.03 125.56
C ALA A 437 75.65 10.59 125.60
N HIS A 438 75.40 11.62 124.79
CA HIS A 438 74.08 12.18 124.57
C HIS A 438 73.57 11.80 123.19
N THR A 439 72.30 11.43 123.10
CA THR A 439 71.62 11.25 121.81
C THR A 439 71.06 12.60 121.38
N VAL A 440 71.53 13.11 120.24
CA VAL A 440 71.00 14.35 119.64
C VAL A 440 70.26 14.01 118.36
N TYR A 441 68.95 14.22 118.35
CA TYR A 441 68.11 14.06 117.16
C TYR A 441 68.08 15.38 116.36
N ILE A 442 68.60 15.37 115.13
CA ILE A 442 68.65 16.57 114.26
C ILE A 442 67.32 16.81 113.54
N GLY A 443 66.62 15.74 113.14
CA GLY A 443 65.33 15.82 112.43
C GLY A 443 65.44 15.80 110.90
N GLY A 444 64.31 15.57 110.25
CA GLY A 444 64.17 15.67 108.79
C GLY A 444 64.03 17.13 108.35
N HIS A 445 64.49 17.44 107.15
CA HIS A 445 64.25 18.73 106.50
C HIS A 445 64.02 18.52 105.00
N GLU A 446 63.33 19.47 104.37
CA GLU A 446 63.03 19.46 102.94
C GLU A 446 63.42 20.80 102.31
N HIS A 447 63.66 20.79 101.00
CA HIS A 447 63.93 21.99 100.20
C HIS A 447 62.89 22.10 99.08
N THR A 448 62.62 23.31 98.62
CA THR A 448 61.78 23.56 97.43
C THR A 448 62.65 24.02 96.26
N MET A 449 62.31 23.59 95.04
CA MET A 449 63.01 23.99 93.82
C MET A 449 62.01 24.47 92.77
N TYR A 450 62.26 25.66 92.19
CA TYR A 450 61.48 26.19 91.08
C TYR A 450 62.04 25.68 89.73
N ILE A 451 61.19 25.06 88.91
CA ILE A 451 61.59 24.46 87.61
C ILE A 451 61.44 25.46 86.44
N GLY A 452 60.40 26.31 86.47
CA GLY A 452 60.13 27.31 85.42
C GLY A 452 59.24 26.83 84.26
N PRO A 453 58.67 27.77 83.47
CA PRO A 453 57.87 27.43 82.29
C PRO A 453 58.75 26.99 81.12
N HIS A 454 58.22 26.10 80.26
CA HIS A 454 58.83 25.70 78.99
C HIS A 454 57.75 25.49 77.92
N GLY A 455 58.15 25.30 76.65
CA GLY A 455 57.23 25.11 75.52
C GLY A 455 57.72 24.05 74.53
N HIS A 456 56.89 23.76 73.53
CA HIS A 456 57.15 22.74 72.51
C HIS A 456 56.86 23.29 71.11
N LEU A 457 57.59 22.79 70.11
CA LEU A 457 57.27 23.01 68.69
C LEU A 457 56.22 21.98 68.26
N VAL A 458 55.14 22.46 67.63
CA VAL A 458 54.10 21.60 67.04
C VAL A 458 54.14 21.78 65.53
N ILE A 459 54.30 20.66 64.81
CA ILE A 459 54.26 20.60 63.35
C ILE A 459 53.01 19.79 62.97
N VAL A 460 52.24 20.31 62.01
CA VAL A 460 51.11 19.60 61.41
C VAL A 460 51.50 19.30 59.97
N ASP A 461 51.75 18.02 59.68
CA ASP A 461 52.10 17.57 58.34
C ASP A 461 50.91 17.62 57.39
N ALA A 462 51.18 17.67 56.09
CA ALA A 462 50.15 17.67 55.06
C ALA A 462 49.45 16.30 54.99
N ASP A 463 48.12 16.31 54.87
CA ASP A 463 47.29 15.12 54.69
C ASP A 463 46.26 15.35 53.57
N GLY A 464 46.12 14.37 52.67
CA GLY A 464 45.21 14.43 51.52
C GLY A 464 45.76 13.83 50.23
N ASN A 465 44.88 13.76 49.23
CA ASN A 465 45.21 13.32 47.87
C ASN A 465 45.67 14.50 47.00
N ALA A 466 46.16 14.21 45.79
CA ALA A 466 46.54 15.23 44.81
C ALA A 466 45.37 16.11 44.32
N GLU A 467 44.13 15.61 44.40
CA GLU A 467 42.91 16.34 44.02
C GLU A 467 41.84 16.18 45.11
N THR A 468 41.06 17.24 45.31
CA THR A 468 39.87 17.26 46.15
C THR A 468 38.68 16.72 45.35
N THR A 469 38.27 15.48 45.64
CA THR A 469 37.21 14.79 44.87
C THR A 469 35.94 14.56 45.67
N VAL A 470 34.80 14.58 44.99
CA VAL A 470 33.55 13.94 45.44
C VAL A 470 33.39 12.60 44.71
N LYS A 471 32.52 11.70 45.20
CA LYS A 471 32.18 10.47 44.46
C LYS A 471 31.72 10.83 43.05
N ASN A 472 32.38 10.28 42.04
CA ASN A 472 32.12 10.58 40.62
C ASN A 472 32.28 9.31 39.76
N ILE A 473 31.72 9.35 38.55
CA ILE A 473 31.87 8.32 37.51
C ILE A 473 32.37 9.03 36.26
N ALA A 474 33.36 8.45 35.59
CA ALA A 474 33.92 9.00 34.37
C ALA A 474 32.97 8.81 33.17
N PHE A 475 32.69 9.90 32.47
CA PHE A 475 32.03 9.94 31.16
C PHE A 475 32.88 10.78 30.22
N ASN A 476 32.86 10.46 28.93
CA ASN A 476 33.46 11.28 27.90
C ASN A 476 32.52 12.44 27.55
N TYR A 477 32.92 13.69 27.77
CA TYR A 477 32.13 14.82 27.30
C TYR A 477 32.25 14.97 25.78
N ILE A 478 31.14 14.85 25.07
CA ILE A 478 31.05 15.04 23.62
C ILE A 478 30.15 16.22 23.27
N VAL A 479 30.30 16.77 22.08
CA VAL A 479 29.47 17.87 21.57
C VAL A 479 29.00 17.59 20.15
N ARG A 480 27.73 17.92 19.86
CA ARG A 480 27.19 17.83 18.49
C ARG A 480 27.81 18.92 17.62
N LEU A 481 28.18 18.58 16.39
CA LEU A 481 28.89 19.50 15.48
C LEU A 481 27.94 20.38 14.64
N ALA A 482 26.78 19.85 14.23
CA ALA A 482 25.83 20.52 13.33
C ALA A 482 24.37 20.33 13.78
#